data_AF-A0AA43I7R9-F1
#
_entry.id   AF-A0AA43I7R9-F1
#
_cell.length_a   1.000
_cell.length_b   1.000
_cell.length_c   1.000
_cell.angle_alpha   90.00
_cell.angle_beta   90.00
_cell.angle_gamma   90.00
#
_symmetry.space_group_name_H-M   'P 1'
#
loop_
_entity.id
_entity.type
_entity.pdbx_description
1 polymer ?
#
loop_
_entity_poly.entity_id
_entity_poly.type
_entity_poly.pdbx_seq_one_letter_code
_entity_poly.pdbx_strand_id
1 'polypeptide(L)'
;MKKIFLTTLLAGSLLFTLVACGNDKQTTADTTAKSSDSTVVSDNNGNEVSPVTDETFEAVVVNVDDQNLTVAKNQNSNDLYRLTLEANKIVDAGGTTVPIEQLAEGQVLMITFNGIVAHSYPAFIGNYSKIEVTDRTDEATLTAAKDVLNSNGLNGETEESK
;
A
#
# COMPACT_ATOMS: atom_id res chain seq x y z
N MET A 1 -31.81 44.97 -10.02
CA MET A 1 -30.48 45.27 -10.58
C MET A 1 -29.96 44.01 -11.26
N LYS A 2 -29.58 44.12 -12.53
CA LYS A 2 -28.97 43.03 -13.33
C LYS A 2 -27.57 42.70 -12.78
N LYS A 3 -27.20 41.43 -12.79
CA LYS A 3 -25.88 40.94 -13.27
C LYS A 3 -25.99 39.46 -13.63
N ILE A 4 -25.55 39.20 -14.86
CA ILE A 4 -25.53 37.95 -15.62
C ILE A 4 -24.18 37.27 -15.36
N PHE A 5 -24.15 35.96 -15.14
CA PHE A 5 -22.96 35.11 -15.35
C PHE A 5 -23.43 33.66 -15.50
N LEU A 6 -22.88 32.77 -16.32
CA LEU A 6 -22.11 32.80 -17.56
C LEU A 6 -22.04 31.30 -17.90
N THR A 7 -22.74 30.87 -18.95
CA THR A 7 -22.70 29.49 -19.46
C THR A 7 -21.42 29.30 -20.28
N THR A 8 -20.57 28.34 -19.90
CA THR A 8 -19.47 27.89 -20.76
C THR A 8 -19.56 26.38 -20.94
N LEU A 9 -20.02 26.02 -22.13
CA LEU A 9 -20.02 24.71 -22.75
C LEU A 9 -18.57 24.32 -23.08
N LEU A 10 -18.09 23.16 -22.63
CA LEU A 10 -16.81 22.61 -23.09
C LEU A 10 -17.07 21.29 -23.84
N ALA A 11 -17.19 21.40 -25.15
CA ALA A 11 -17.12 20.29 -26.09
C ALA A 11 -15.69 20.23 -26.64
N GLY A 12 -15.06 19.05 -26.60
CA GLY A 12 -13.72 18.83 -27.13
C GLY A 12 -13.50 17.36 -27.43
N SER A 13 -14.01 16.93 -28.59
CA SER A 13 -13.78 15.60 -29.17
C SER A 13 -12.35 15.53 -29.72
N LEU A 14 -11.58 14.53 -29.32
CA LEU A 14 -10.28 14.18 -29.91
C LEU A 14 -10.40 12.78 -30.52
N LEU A 15 -10.65 12.74 -31.82
CA LEU A 15 -10.47 11.57 -32.67
C LEU A 15 -9.00 11.50 -33.08
N PHE A 16 -8.27 10.47 -32.63
CA PHE A 16 -6.99 10.10 -33.23
C PHE A 16 -7.22 9.01 -34.28
N THR A 17 -7.06 9.37 -35.55
CA THR A 17 -6.95 8.45 -36.67
C THR A 17 -5.56 7.83 -36.68
N LEU A 18 -5.45 6.52 -36.46
CA LEU A 18 -4.21 5.77 -36.72
C LEU A 18 -4.11 5.47 -38.22
N VAL A 19 -3.07 6.00 -38.86
CA VAL A 19 -2.65 5.61 -40.20
C VAL A 19 -1.75 4.38 -40.10
N ALA A 20 -2.18 3.31 -40.77
CA ALA A 20 -1.40 2.11 -41.01
C ALA A 20 -0.31 2.40 -42.05
N CYS A 21 0.93 1.98 -41.78
CA CYS A 21 1.94 1.75 -42.80
C CYS A 21 2.44 0.32 -42.62
N GLY A 22 2.13 -0.53 -43.59
CA GLY A 22 2.47 -1.94 -43.59
C GLY A 22 3.96 -2.19 -43.82
N ASN A 23 4.40 -3.35 -43.38
CA ASN A 23 5.39 -4.16 -44.07
C ASN A 23 4.98 -5.63 -43.88
N ASP A 24 4.56 -6.25 -44.98
CA ASP A 24 4.29 -7.68 -45.08
C ASP A 24 5.55 -8.49 -44.78
N LYS A 25 5.48 -9.37 -43.78
CA LYS A 25 6.20 -10.65 -43.77
C LYS A 25 5.29 -11.72 -43.18
N GLN A 26 4.62 -12.44 -44.08
CA GLN A 26 3.94 -13.69 -43.80
C GLN A 26 4.98 -14.80 -43.57
N THR A 27 5.02 -15.36 -42.37
CA THR A 27 5.50 -16.73 -42.12
C THR A 27 4.66 -17.31 -40.99
N THR A 28 4.00 -18.41 -41.31
CA THR A 28 3.02 -19.15 -40.54
C THR A 28 3.67 -19.89 -39.37
N ALA A 29 3.17 -19.71 -38.14
CA ALA A 29 3.08 -20.76 -37.12
C ALA A 29 2.23 -20.28 -35.94
N ASP A 30 1.42 -21.22 -35.47
CA ASP A 30 0.38 -21.17 -34.45
C ASP A 30 0.93 -20.88 -33.03
N THR A 31 0.02 -20.48 -32.13
CA THR A 31 0.13 -20.53 -30.65
C THR A 31 0.62 -19.26 -29.89
N THR A 32 -0.37 -18.61 -29.25
CA THR A 32 -0.30 -17.85 -27.98
C THR A 32 0.47 -16.53 -27.94
N ALA A 33 -0.26 -15.44 -28.19
CA ALA A 33 0.06 -14.16 -27.55
C ALA A 33 -0.54 -14.14 -26.14
N LYS A 34 0.29 -13.94 -25.11
CA LYS A 34 0.43 -12.61 -24.46
C LYS A 34 1.15 -12.72 -23.10
N SER A 35 2.46 -12.46 -23.16
CA SER A 35 3.20 -11.56 -22.27
C SER A 35 3.06 -11.77 -20.76
N SER A 36 3.86 -12.68 -20.21
CA SER A 36 4.41 -12.48 -18.86
C SER A 36 5.53 -11.45 -18.99
N ASP A 37 5.24 -10.18 -18.70
CA ASP A 37 6.27 -9.15 -18.57
C ASP A 37 7.05 -9.43 -17.28
N SER A 38 8.00 -10.35 -17.37
CA SER A 38 9.01 -10.57 -16.33
C SER A 38 10.16 -9.63 -16.67
N THR A 39 10.17 -8.46 -16.03
CA THR A 39 11.29 -7.52 -16.08
C THR A 39 12.42 -8.08 -15.23
N VAL A 40 13.11 -9.11 -15.72
CA VAL A 40 14.35 -9.60 -15.11
C VAL A 40 15.37 -8.47 -15.22
N VAL A 41 15.74 -7.89 -14.08
CA VAL A 41 16.80 -6.89 -14.01
C VAL A 41 18.08 -7.64 -13.66
N SER A 42 19.09 -7.56 -14.53
CA SER A 42 20.41 -8.09 -14.20
C SER A 42 21.17 -7.12 -13.32
N ASP A 43 21.79 -7.61 -12.25
CA ASP A 43 22.76 -6.82 -11.50
C ASP A 43 24.07 -6.62 -12.31
N ASN A 44 25.01 -5.82 -11.79
CA ASN A 44 26.31 -5.59 -12.42
C ASN A 44 27.19 -6.86 -12.51
N ASN A 45 26.76 -7.97 -11.90
CA ASN A 45 27.43 -9.25 -11.88
C ASN A 45 26.75 -10.30 -12.79
N GLY A 46 25.67 -9.93 -13.48
CA GLY A 46 24.94 -10.82 -14.39
C GLY A 46 24.00 -11.80 -13.67
N ASN A 47 23.70 -11.60 -12.39
CA ASN A 47 22.70 -12.40 -11.70
C ASN A 47 21.30 -11.93 -12.13
N GLU A 48 20.42 -12.89 -12.44
CA GLU A 48 19.00 -12.61 -12.61
C GLU A 48 18.42 -12.22 -11.25
N VAL A 49 18.10 -10.94 -11.08
CA VAL A 49 17.37 -10.46 -9.92
C VAL A 49 15.91 -10.43 -10.33
N SER A 50 15.10 -11.25 -9.67
CA SER A 50 13.65 -11.10 -9.78
C SER A 50 13.28 -9.72 -9.23
N PRO A 51 12.52 -8.89 -9.97
CA PRO A 51 12.05 -7.63 -9.44
C PRO A 51 11.24 -7.94 -8.19
N VAL A 52 11.61 -7.30 -7.09
CA VAL A 52 10.81 -7.37 -5.88
C VAL A 52 9.49 -6.69 -6.21
N THR A 53 8.40 -7.44 -6.29
CA THR A 53 7.09 -6.89 -6.64
C THR A 53 6.52 -6.20 -5.41
N ASP A 54 6.24 -4.90 -5.53
CA ASP A 54 5.54 -4.17 -4.49
C ASP A 54 4.17 -4.83 -4.21
N GLU A 55 3.95 -5.20 -2.96
CA GLU A 55 2.70 -5.68 -2.43
C GLU A 55 1.99 -4.54 -1.71
N THR A 56 0.66 -4.47 -1.85
CA THR A 56 -0.16 -3.51 -1.12
C THR A 56 -1.26 -4.23 -0.35
N PHE A 57 -1.44 -3.88 0.91
CA PHE A 57 -2.56 -4.37 1.70
C PHE A 57 -3.21 -3.27 2.54
N GLU A 58 -4.48 -3.49 2.84
CA GLU A 58 -5.24 -2.64 3.74
C GLU A 58 -4.98 -3.06 5.20
N ALA A 59 -4.70 -2.10 6.06
CA ALA A 59 -4.33 -2.32 7.44
C ALA A 59 -5.09 -1.37 8.37
N VAL A 60 -5.27 -1.77 9.62
CA VAL A 60 -5.89 -0.96 10.68
C VAL A 60 -4.81 -0.62 11.70
N VAL A 61 -4.68 0.66 12.04
CA VAL A 61 -3.75 1.13 13.08
C VAL A 61 -4.18 0.55 14.42
N VAL A 62 -3.30 -0.22 15.05
CA VAL A 62 -3.57 -0.82 16.37
C VAL A 62 -2.95 0.03 17.47
N ASN A 63 -1.72 0.48 17.25
CA ASN A 63 -0.98 1.36 18.13
C ASN A 63 0.01 2.17 17.29
N VAL A 64 0.22 3.43 17.67
CA VAL A 64 1.24 4.31 17.12
C VAL A 64 2.06 4.90 18.27
N ASP A 65 3.36 4.69 18.21
CA ASP A 65 4.36 5.32 19.06
C ASP A 65 5.24 6.24 18.19
N ASP A 66 6.09 7.08 18.81
CA ASP A 66 6.89 8.13 18.14
C ASP A 66 7.52 7.74 16.79
N GLN A 67 8.01 6.49 16.68
CA GLN A 67 8.60 5.96 15.45
C GLN A 67 8.11 4.57 15.06
N ASN A 68 7.20 3.96 15.83
CA ASN A 68 6.76 2.60 15.58
C ASN A 68 5.26 2.58 15.31
N LEU A 69 4.87 1.88 14.26
CA LEU A 69 3.48 1.65 13.92
C LEU A 69 3.20 0.17 14.03
N THR A 70 2.22 -0.20 14.85
CA THR A 70 1.66 -1.55 14.87
C THR A 70 0.32 -1.53 14.16
N VAL A 71 0.14 -2.41 13.18
CA VAL A 71 -1.10 -2.55 12.42
C VAL A 71 -1.57 -4.00 12.39
N ALA A 72 -2.87 -4.18 12.22
CA ALA A 72 -3.46 -5.45 11.84
C ALA A 72 -3.87 -5.39 10.37
N LYS A 73 -3.73 -6.49 9.63
CA LYS A 73 -4.33 -6.58 8.30
C LYS A 73 -5.85 -6.43 8.41
N ASN A 74 -6.46 -5.58 7.58
CA ASN A 74 -7.90 -5.36 7.66
C ASN A 74 -8.65 -6.68 7.39
N GLN A 75 -9.68 -6.96 8.19
CA GLN A 75 -10.47 -8.19 8.20
C GLN A 75 -9.67 -9.46 8.57
N ASN A 76 -8.43 -9.31 9.04
CA ASN A 76 -7.65 -10.39 9.65
C ASN A 76 -6.82 -9.88 10.83
N SER A 77 -7.45 -9.83 12.02
CA SER A 77 -6.85 -9.31 13.25
C SER A 77 -5.65 -10.12 13.78
N ASN A 78 -5.42 -11.34 13.27
CA ASN A 78 -4.28 -12.17 13.68
C ASN A 78 -2.99 -11.82 12.93
N ASP A 79 -3.11 -11.23 11.74
CA ASP A 79 -1.98 -10.82 10.91
C ASP A 79 -1.49 -9.44 11.37
N LEU A 80 -0.67 -9.44 12.41
CA LEU A 80 -0.09 -8.24 12.99
C LEU A 80 1.27 -7.91 12.38
N TYR A 81 1.46 -6.64 12.05
CA TYR A 81 2.70 -6.10 11.52
C TYR A 81 3.18 -4.92 12.34
N ARG A 82 4.50 -4.75 12.41
CA ARG A 82 5.17 -3.57 12.93
C ARG A 82 6.06 -2.94 11.86
N LEU A 83 6.11 -1.62 11.85
CA LEU A 83 6.91 -0.81 10.93
C LEU A 83 7.61 0.31 11.70
N THR A 84 8.79 0.73 11.24
CA THR A 84 9.40 1.98 11.69
C THR A 84 8.97 3.10 10.76
N LEU A 85 8.36 4.15 11.30
CA LEU A 85 7.78 5.24 10.52
C LEU A 85 8.84 6.19 9.95
N GLU A 86 8.72 6.45 8.65
CA GLU A 86 9.44 7.47 7.90
C GLU A 86 8.44 8.54 7.45
N ALA A 87 8.53 9.76 8.00
CA ALA A 87 7.54 10.82 7.81
C ALA A 87 7.29 11.19 6.34
N ASN A 88 8.31 11.08 5.48
CA ASN A 88 8.20 11.37 4.04
C ASN A 88 7.47 10.30 3.22
N LYS A 89 7.08 9.17 3.84
CA LYS A 89 6.37 8.07 3.17
C LYS A 89 4.91 7.94 3.56
N ILE A 90 4.42 8.80 4.47
CA ILE A 90 3.04 8.81 4.93
C ILE A 90 2.31 9.92 4.18
N VAL A 91 1.28 9.57 3.42
CA VAL A 91 0.55 10.52 2.57
C VAL A 91 -0.96 10.35 2.70
N ASP A 92 -1.71 11.40 2.40
CA ASP A 92 -3.15 11.31 2.20
C ASP A 92 -3.50 10.78 0.79
N ALA A 93 -4.79 10.61 0.51
CA ALA A 93 -5.28 10.20 -0.81
C ALA A 93 -4.92 11.18 -1.96
N GLY A 94 -4.57 12.43 -1.64
CA GLY A 94 -4.08 13.43 -2.59
C GLY A 94 -2.55 13.39 -2.81
N GLY A 95 -1.83 12.53 -2.08
CA GLY A 95 -0.38 12.44 -2.11
C GLY A 95 0.33 13.49 -1.24
N THR A 96 -0.40 14.24 -0.41
CA THR A 96 0.19 15.22 0.51
C THR A 96 0.75 14.49 1.72
N THR A 97 1.96 14.85 2.15
CA THR A 97 2.57 14.26 3.35
C THR A 97 1.71 14.50 4.60
N VAL A 98 1.46 13.43 5.35
CA VAL A 98 0.74 13.45 6.63
C VAL A 98 1.74 13.28 7.77
N PRO A 99 1.76 14.18 8.77
CA PRO A 99 2.59 14.01 9.96
C PRO A 99 2.20 12.76 10.77
N ILE A 100 3.19 12.13 11.41
CA ILE A 100 3.00 10.90 12.20
C ILE A 100 1.96 11.12 13.31
N GLU A 101 1.97 12.30 13.94
CA GLU A 101 1.05 12.68 15.02
C GLU A 101 -0.42 12.77 14.60
N GLN A 102 -0.72 12.70 13.30
CA GLN A 102 -2.09 12.66 12.78
C GLN A 102 -2.61 11.23 12.56
N LEU A 103 -1.76 10.21 12.72
CA LEU A 103 -2.21 8.82 12.71
C LEU A 103 -2.93 8.52 14.02
N ALA A 104 -4.06 7.83 13.92
CA ALA A 104 -4.86 7.44 15.08
C ALA A 104 -5.16 5.95 15.06
N GLU A 105 -5.28 5.34 16.25
CA GLU A 105 -5.77 3.97 16.39
C GLU A 105 -7.16 3.81 15.74
N GLY A 106 -7.40 2.64 15.14
CA GLY A 106 -8.63 2.34 14.42
C GLY A 106 -8.66 2.88 12.99
N GLN A 107 -7.75 3.78 12.61
CA GLN A 107 -7.67 4.31 11.25
C GLN A 107 -7.25 3.24 10.25
N VAL A 108 -7.86 3.25 9.07
CA VAL A 108 -7.51 2.35 7.97
C VAL A 108 -6.43 2.99 7.08
N LEU A 109 -5.40 2.21 6.76
CA LEU A 109 -4.25 2.58 5.93
C LEU A 109 -4.12 1.62 4.74
N MET A 110 -3.50 2.09 3.67
CA MET A 110 -2.97 1.23 2.59
C MET A 110 -1.43 1.24 2.67
N ILE A 111 -0.84 0.07 2.91
CA ILE A 111 0.62 -0.07 3.06
C ILE A 111 1.17 -0.76 1.82
N THR A 112 2.07 -0.08 1.11
CA THR A 112 2.81 -0.63 -0.03
C THR A 112 4.25 -0.93 0.38
N PHE A 113 4.70 -2.17 0.17
CA PHE A 113 6.02 -2.64 0.58
C PHE A 113 6.55 -3.71 -0.36
N ASN A 114 7.82 -4.07 -0.23
CA ASN A 114 8.50 -4.94 -1.17
C ASN A 114 8.21 -6.46 -0.96
N GLY A 115 7.12 -6.84 -0.29
CA GLY A 115 6.79 -8.25 -0.01
C GLY A 115 7.69 -8.95 1.02
N ILE A 116 8.77 -8.33 1.50
CA ILE A 116 9.69 -8.94 2.45
C ILE A 116 9.25 -8.61 3.89
N VAL A 117 8.97 -9.65 4.65
CA VAL A 117 8.66 -9.57 6.08
C VAL A 117 9.65 -10.37 6.90
N ALA A 118 10.12 -9.81 8.01
CA ALA A 118 10.99 -10.53 8.95
C ALA A 118 10.15 -11.42 9.88
N HIS A 119 10.56 -12.68 10.01
CA HIS A 119 9.87 -13.68 10.83
C HIS A 119 9.98 -13.32 12.32
N SER A 120 8.93 -12.68 12.83
CA SER A 120 8.77 -12.21 14.20
C SER A 120 7.27 -12.06 14.49
N TYR A 121 6.91 -11.79 15.74
CA TYR A 121 5.51 -11.53 16.10
C TYR A 121 5.39 -10.30 17.02
N PRO A 122 4.65 -9.24 16.63
CA PRO A 122 4.15 -8.96 15.27
C PRO A 122 5.27 -9.01 14.21
N ALA A 123 4.93 -9.38 12.98
CA ALA A 123 5.88 -9.48 11.87
C ALA A 123 6.45 -8.10 11.52
N PHE A 124 7.73 -8.01 11.16
CA PHE A 124 8.36 -6.72 10.89
C PHE A 124 8.50 -6.46 9.39
N ILE A 125 7.92 -5.34 8.93
CA ILE A 125 8.11 -4.83 7.57
C ILE A 125 9.23 -3.79 7.64
N GLY A 126 10.41 -4.19 7.19
CA GLY A 126 11.60 -3.33 7.25
C GLY A 126 11.72 -2.32 6.11
N ASN A 127 11.04 -2.56 4.98
CA ASN A 127 11.12 -1.68 3.82
C ASN A 127 9.75 -1.56 3.15
N TYR A 128 9.13 -0.40 3.34
CA TYR A 128 7.90 -0.02 2.66
C TYR A 128 8.14 1.23 1.79
N SER A 129 7.40 1.33 0.69
CA SER A 129 7.49 2.44 -0.26
C SER A 129 6.47 3.54 0.04
N LYS A 130 5.30 3.20 0.59
CA LYS A 130 4.23 4.16 0.90
C LYS A 130 3.30 3.66 2.01
N ILE A 131 2.85 4.58 2.86
CA ILE A 131 1.66 4.44 3.71
C ILE A 131 0.67 5.52 3.27
N GLU A 132 -0.49 5.11 2.77
CA GLU A 132 -1.57 6.02 2.39
C GLU A 132 -2.67 5.99 3.44
N VAL A 133 -2.97 7.17 3.99
CA VAL A 133 -3.97 7.39 5.03
C VAL A 133 -5.34 7.52 4.40
N THR A 134 -6.30 6.73 4.88
CA THR A 134 -7.69 6.81 4.43
C THR A 134 -8.56 7.58 5.44
N ASP A 135 -9.74 7.98 5.01
CA ASP A 135 -10.79 8.60 5.84
C ASP A 135 -11.67 7.57 6.58
N ARG A 136 -11.32 6.28 6.49
CA ARG A 136 -12.07 5.17 7.08
C ARG A 136 -11.47 4.73 8.41
N THR A 137 -12.33 4.15 9.24
CA THR A 137 -11.98 3.49 10.51
C THR A 137 -12.56 2.10 10.57
N ASP A 138 -11.90 1.19 11.28
CA ASP A 138 -12.42 -0.16 11.58
C ASP A 138 -12.14 -0.55 13.05
N GLU A 139 -13.10 -0.19 13.90
CA GLU A 139 -13.07 -0.49 15.34
C GLU A 139 -13.18 -1.99 15.66
N ALA A 140 -13.82 -2.78 14.78
CA ALA A 140 -13.99 -4.20 15.00
C ALA A 140 -12.66 -4.93 14.85
N THR A 141 -11.92 -4.63 13.77
CA THR A 141 -10.55 -5.14 13.58
C THR A 141 -9.61 -4.63 14.66
N LEU A 142 -9.70 -3.35 15.05
CA LEU A 142 -8.90 -2.79 16.16
C LEU A 142 -9.10 -3.57 17.47
N THR A 143 -10.37 -3.77 17.87
CA THR A 143 -10.71 -4.46 19.10
C THR A 143 -10.15 -5.89 19.09
N ALA A 144 -10.39 -6.63 18.02
CA ALA A 144 -9.90 -7.99 17.88
C ALA A 144 -8.36 -8.07 17.85
N ALA A 145 -7.69 -7.10 17.24
CA ALA A 145 -6.23 -7.04 17.20
C ALA A 145 -5.61 -6.74 18.57
N LYS A 146 -6.24 -5.87 19.36
CA LYS A 146 -5.81 -5.61 20.75
C LYS A 146 -5.96 -6.84 21.63
N ASP A 147 -7.04 -7.59 21.49
CA ASP A 147 -7.22 -8.86 22.20
C ASP A 147 -6.11 -9.87 21.86
N VAL A 148 -5.72 -9.94 20.58
CA VAL A 148 -4.60 -10.76 20.12
C VAL A 148 -3.26 -10.30 20.73
N LEU A 149 -2.98 -8.99 20.76
CA LEU A 149 -1.75 -8.48 21.41
C LEU A 149 -1.73 -8.76 22.92
N ASN A 150 -2.85 -8.53 23.60
CA ASN A 150 -2.99 -8.74 25.05
C ASN A 150 -2.80 -10.22 25.42
N SER A 151 -3.46 -11.13 24.69
CA SER A 151 -3.37 -12.57 24.94
C SER A 151 -1.96 -13.14 24.73
N ASN A 152 -1.11 -12.46 23.98
CA ASN A 152 0.29 -12.83 23.77
C ASN A 152 1.26 -12.08 24.69
N GLY A 153 0.78 -11.23 25.61
CA GLY A 153 1.60 -10.41 26.50
C GLY A 153 2.43 -9.33 25.78
N LEU A 154 1.95 -8.87 24.61
CA LEU A 154 2.66 -7.95 23.73
C LEU A 154 2.17 -6.50 23.86
N ASN A 155 1.27 -6.24 24.80
CA ASN A 155 0.71 -4.91 25.08
C ASN A 155 1.55 -4.08 26.07
N GLY A 156 2.67 -4.62 26.56
CA GLY A 156 3.55 -3.92 27.51
C GLY A 156 3.07 -3.91 28.96
N GLU A 157 1.93 -4.53 29.28
CA GLU A 157 1.50 -4.73 30.66
C GLU A 157 2.24 -5.93 31.24
N THR A 158 3.26 -5.64 32.05
CA THR A 158 3.91 -6.68 32.86
C THR A 158 2.86 -7.15 33.87
N GLU A 159 2.40 -8.39 33.77
CA GLU A 159 1.62 -9.00 34.85
C GLU A 159 2.50 -9.01 36.11
N GLU A 160 2.26 -8.07 37.03
CA GLU A 160 2.74 -8.19 38.40
C GLU A 160 2.12 -9.46 39.00
N SER A 161 2.90 -10.55 39.01
CA SER A 161 2.58 -11.76 39.75
C SER A 161 2.29 -11.40 41.21
N LYS A 162 1.08 -11.74 41.66
CA LYS A 162 0.73 -11.84 43.08
C LYS A 162 1.11 -13.19 43.66
#